data_AF-A0A7X3NRY4-F1
#
_entry.id   AF-A0A7X3NRY4-F1
#
_cell.length_a   1.000
_cell.length_b   1.000
_cell.length_c   1.000
_cell.angle_alpha   90.00
_cell.angle_beta   90.00
_cell.angle_gamma   90.00
#
_symmetry.space_group_name_H-M   'P 1'
#
loop_
_entity.id
_entity.type
_entity.pdbx_description
1 polymer ?
#
loop_
_entity_poly.entity_id
_entity_poly.type
_entity_poly.pdbx_seq_one_letter_code
_entity_poly.pdbx_strand_id
1 'polypeptide(L)'
;MGPTYTTQFLQKCKPRDYDYTAERHKWLADDPDILTIAKQIQETKVLQAKEERVKAERIAAWRSGLLELTDIEVYELGLKILADDLGAYGLLRFITQHFKQRNSDQPIGKRQPQSDNDISLAQAEQMPITDPHD
;
A
#
# COMPACT_ATOMS: atom_id res chain seq x y z
N MET A 1 -9.42 18.49 4.21
CA MET A 1 -8.98 19.40 5.29
C MET A 1 -9.14 18.67 6.61
N GLY A 2 -8.04 18.46 7.34
CA GLY A 2 -8.01 17.61 8.54
C GLY A 2 -8.38 18.34 9.83
N PRO A 3 -8.52 17.59 10.95
CA PRO A 3 -8.92 18.13 12.25
C PRO A 3 -8.00 19.25 12.75
N THR A 4 -6.72 19.20 12.39
CA THR A 4 -5.70 20.20 12.72
C THR A 4 -6.02 21.61 12.20
N TYR A 5 -6.62 21.70 11.01
CA TYR A 5 -7.01 22.98 10.41
C TYR A 5 -8.15 23.62 11.21
N THR A 6 -9.16 22.82 11.55
CA THR A 6 -10.30 23.25 12.36
C THR A 6 -9.89 23.72 13.76
N THR A 7 -8.92 23.06 14.42
CA THR A 7 -8.46 23.49 15.75
C THR A 7 -7.72 24.83 15.68
N GLN A 8 -6.87 25.02 14.67
CA GLN A 8 -6.15 26.28 14.48
C GLN A 8 -7.09 27.44 14.14
N PHE A 9 -8.10 27.18 13.30
CA PHE A 9 -9.13 28.15 12.95
C PHE A 9 -9.92 28.60 14.19
N LEU A 10 -10.40 27.65 15.00
CA LEU A 10 -11.17 27.97 16.21
C LEU A 10 -10.32 28.64 17.29
N GLN A 11 -9.04 28.31 17.41
CA GLN A 11 -8.13 28.94 18.37
C GLN A 11 -7.83 30.41 18.02
N LYS A 12 -7.77 30.74 16.73
CA LYS A 12 -7.49 32.10 16.24
C LYS A 12 -8.74 32.97 16.16
N CYS A 13 -9.91 32.40 15.94
CA CYS A 13 -11.18 33.11 15.88
C CYS A 13 -11.81 33.29 17.27
N LYS A 14 -11.33 34.25 18.07
CA LYS A 14 -12.04 34.67 19.29
C LYS A 14 -13.20 35.62 18.92
N PRO A 15 -14.45 35.38 19.37
CA PRO A 15 -15.58 36.24 19.07
C PRO A 15 -15.56 37.49 19.97
N ARG A 16 -14.88 38.56 19.54
CA ARG A 16 -15.08 39.93 20.04
C ARG A 16 -14.33 40.94 19.16
N ASP A 17 -15.07 41.83 18.51
CA ASP A 17 -14.60 43.05 17.80
C ASP A 17 -13.51 42.88 16.72
N TYR A 18 -13.40 41.70 16.11
CA TYR A 18 -12.48 41.49 14.98
C TYR A 18 -13.14 41.80 13.65
N ASP A 19 -12.54 42.70 12.86
CA ASP A 19 -12.86 42.86 11.45
C ASP A 19 -12.35 41.64 10.68
N TYR A 20 -13.25 40.66 10.52
CA TYR A 20 -13.01 39.43 9.79
C TYR A 20 -12.49 39.68 8.35
N THR A 21 -12.84 40.83 7.76
CA THR A 21 -12.40 41.22 6.42
C THR A 21 -10.90 41.49 6.42
N ALA A 22 -10.38 42.25 7.38
CA ALA A 22 -8.96 42.60 7.48
C ALA A 22 -8.07 41.38 7.77
N GLU A 23 -8.50 40.48 8.65
CA GLU A 23 -7.74 39.27 9.00
C GLU A 23 -7.73 38.23 7.87
N ARG A 24 -8.82 38.08 7.11
CA ARG A 24 -8.87 37.20 5.94
C ARG A 24 -7.82 37.59 4.89
N HIS A 25 -7.60 38.88 4.67
CA HIS A 25 -6.58 39.35 3.72
C HIS A 25 -5.15 39.11 4.21
N LYS A 26 -4.92 39.08 5.53
CA LYS A 26 -3.60 38.68 6.10
C LYS A 26 -3.30 37.21 5.86
N TRP A 27 -4.30 36.34 5.90
CA TRP A 27 -4.10 34.90 5.70
C TRP A 27 -3.89 34.52 4.23
N LEU A 28 -4.48 35.28 3.32
CA LEU A 28 -4.30 35.08 1.87
C LEU A 28 -3.00 35.72 1.33
N ALA A 29 -2.31 36.54 2.12
CA ALA A 29 -1.07 37.19 1.70
C ALA A 29 0.08 36.19 1.50
N ASP A 30 0.08 35.09 2.27
CA ASP A 30 1.10 34.03 2.21
C ASP A 30 0.67 32.84 1.32
N ASP A 31 -0.59 32.80 0.87
CA ASP A 31 -1.10 31.73 0.02
C ASP A 31 -0.65 31.97 -1.44
N PRO A 32 -0.18 30.92 -2.15
CA PRO A 32 0.19 31.04 -3.55
C PRO A 32 -1.03 31.44 -4.39
N ASP A 33 -0.81 32.36 -5.34
CA ASP A 33 -1.86 32.81 -6.25
C ASP A 33 -2.55 31.63 -6.95
N ILE A 34 -3.85 31.76 -7.21
CA ILE A 34 -4.68 30.70 -7.83
C ILE A 34 -4.07 30.25 -9.16
N LEU A 35 -3.48 31.16 -9.94
CA LEU A 35 -2.80 30.81 -11.19
C LEU A 35 -1.56 29.95 -10.94
N THR A 36 -0.83 30.22 -9.85
CA THR A 36 0.33 29.42 -9.44
C THR A 36 -0.10 28.02 -9.02
N ILE A 37 -1.17 27.90 -8.23
CA ILE A 37 -1.73 26.60 -7.83
C ILE A 37 -2.21 25.82 -9.05
N ALA A 38 -2.93 26.46 -9.97
CA ALA A 38 -3.43 25.83 -11.18
C ALA A 38 -2.29 25.30 -12.06
N LYS A 39 -1.22 26.11 -12.21
CA LYS A 39 -0.02 25.71 -12.96
C LYS A 39 0.66 24.50 -12.31
N GLN A 40 0.85 24.51 -10.99
CA GLN A 40 1.44 23.37 -10.27
C GLN A 40 0.61 22.09 -10.42
N ILE A 41 -0.72 22.17 -10.34
CA ILE A 41 -1.61 21.02 -10.57
C ILE A 41 -1.43 20.48 -11.98
N GLN A 42 -1.35 21.35 -12.99
CA GLN A 42 -1.18 20.94 -14.37
C GLN A 42 0.17 20.26 -14.59
N GLU A 43 1.26 20.83 -14.08
CA GLU A 43 2.61 20.25 -14.15
C GLU A 43 2.67 18.89 -13.46
N THR A 44 2.07 18.78 -12.27
CA THR A 44 1.99 17.52 -11.51
C THR A 44 1.26 16.45 -12.29
N LYS A 45 0.11 16.79 -12.92
CA LYS A 45 -0.64 15.84 -13.75
C LYS A 45 0.16 15.35 -14.95
N VAL A 46 0.93 16.22 -15.59
CA VAL A 46 1.80 15.83 -16.72
C VAL A 46 2.89 14.89 -16.26
N LEU A 47 3.51 15.16 -15.11
CA LEU A 47 4.55 14.29 -14.55
C LEU A 47 3.99 12.91 -14.17
N GLN A 48 2.83 12.89 -13.50
CA GLN A 48 2.13 11.65 -13.16
C GLN A 48 1.77 10.83 -14.40
N ALA A 49 1.24 11.47 -15.45
CA ALA A 49 0.91 10.77 -16.69
C ALA A 49 2.16 10.17 -17.38
N LYS A 50 3.32 10.83 -17.27
CA LYS A 50 4.58 10.28 -17.78
C LYS A 50 5.03 9.08 -16.96
N GLU A 51 4.99 9.17 -15.63
CA GLU A 51 5.34 8.07 -14.74
C GLU A 51 4.42 6.85 -14.96
N GLU A 52 3.11 7.07 -15.09
CA GLU A 52 2.14 6.02 -15.37
C GLU A 52 2.40 5.31 -16.70
N ARG A 53 2.82 6.03 -17.74
CA ARG A 53 3.22 5.43 -19.02
C ARG A 53 4.42 4.52 -18.86
N VAL A 54 5.47 4.99 -18.18
CA VAL A 54 6.68 4.18 -17.91
C VAL A 54 6.30 2.94 -17.11
N LYS A 55 5.47 3.06 -16.06
CA LYS A 55 4.99 1.92 -15.28
C LYS A 55 4.18 0.95 -16.15
N ALA A 56 3.30 1.44 -17.01
CA ALA A 56 2.50 0.61 -17.90
C ALA A 56 3.35 -0.16 -18.91
N GLU A 57 4.33 0.50 -19.54
CA GLU A 57 5.31 -0.15 -20.42
C GLU A 57 6.08 -1.25 -19.70
N ARG A 58 6.51 -0.98 -18.46
CA ARG A 58 7.24 -1.94 -17.65
C ARG A 58 6.40 -3.15 -17.26
N ILE A 59 5.14 -2.93 -16.87
CA ILE A 59 4.18 -4.01 -16.58
C ILE A 59 3.91 -4.84 -17.85
N ALA A 60 3.82 -4.20 -19.02
CA ALA A 60 3.65 -4.91 -20.29
C ALA A 60 4.87 -5.78 -20.62
N ALA A 61 6.09 -5.25 -20.45
CA ALA A 61 7.32 -6.01 -20.64
C ALA A 61 7.39 -7.22 -19.69
N TRP A 62 7.03 -7.04 -18.41
CA TRP A 62 6.93 -8.12 -17.44
C TRP A 62 5.91 -9.19 -17.85
N ARG A 63 4.71 -8.81 -18.31
CA ARG A 63 3.70 -9.76 -18.80
C ARG A 63 4.18 -10.59 -19.99
N SER A 64 5.06 -10.03 -20.82
CA SER A 64 5.71 -10.75 -21.93
C SER A 64 6.98 -11.51 -21.54
N GLY A 65 7.38 -11.50 -20.26
CA GLY A 65 8.58 -12.18 -19.77
C GLY A 65 9.91 -11.51 -20.14
N LEU A 66 9.88 -10.25 -20.60
CA LEU A 66 11.08 -9.50 -21.00
C LEU A 66 11.85 -8.90 -19.81
N LEU A 67 11.21 -8.78 -18.65
CA LEU A 67 11.78 -8.15 -17.46
C LEU A 67 11.08 -8.64 -16.19
N GLU A 68 11.77 -8.64 -15.06
CA GLU A 68 11.18 -8.83 -13.72
C GLU A 68 10.75 -7.50 -13.07
N LEU A 69 9.66 -7.55 -12.31
CA LEU A 69 9.25 -6.43 -11.44
C LEU A 69 10.09 -6.40 -10.17
N THR A 70 10.41 -5.19 -9.69
CA THR A 70 10.98 -5.05 -8.35
C THR A 70 9.89 -5.33 -7.30
N ASP A 71 10.29 -5.69 -6.08
CA ASP A 71 9.34 -5.96 -4.99
C ASP A 71 8.35 -4.81 -4.76
N ILE A 72 8.83 -3.56 -4.89
CA ILE A 72 7.98 -2.38 -4.73
C ILE A 72 6.95 -2.24 -5.86
N GLU A 73 7.32 -2.59 -7.10
CA GLU A 73 6.39 -2.55 -8.24
C GLU A 73 5.39 -3.70 -8.19
N VAL A 74 5.81 -4.88 -7.71
CA VAL A 74 4.89 -5.98 -7.43
C VAL A 74 3.87 -5.56 -6.38
N TYR A 75 4.33 -4.91 -5.31
CA TYR A 75 3.46 -4.39 -4.26
C TYR A 75 2.48 -3.33 -4.79
N GLU A 76 2.95 -2.35 -5.58
CA GLU A 76 2.10 -1.34 -6.19
C GLU A 76 1.07 -1.94 -7.16
N LEU A 77 1.48 -2.90 -8.00
CA LEU A 77 0.59 -3.59 -8.92
C LEU A 77 -0.48 -4.39 -8.17
N GLY A 78 -0.08 -5.12 -7.13
CA GLY A 78 -1.00 -5.86 -6.27
C GLY A 78 -2.02 -4.94 -5.59
N LEU A 79 -1.58 -3.78 -5.07
CA LEU A 79 -2.51 -2.79 -4.51
C LEU A 79 -3.49 -2.24 -5.54
N LYS A 80 -3.06 -1.98 -6.78
CA LYS A 80 -3.96 -1.52 -7.85
C LYS A 80 -5.03 -2.57 -8.17
N ILE A 81 -4.62 -3.83 -8.34
CA ILE A 81 -5.55 -4.94 -8.60
C ILE A 81 -6.56 -5.07 -7.46
N LEU A 82 -6.09 -5.04 -6.20
CA LEU A 82 -6.97 -5.08 -5.04
C LEU A 82 -7.93 -3.87 -4.98
N ALA A 83 -7.47 -2.69 -5.37
CA ALA A 83 -8.30 -1.49 -5.43
C ALA A 83 -9.41 -1.62 -6.48
N ASP A 84 -9.08 -2.15 -7.66
CA ASP A 84 -10.00 -2.34 -8.77
C ASP A 84 -11.09 -3.38 -8.43
N ASP A 85 -10.71 -4.47 -7.76
CA ASP A 85 -11.62 -5.55 -7.40
C ASP A 85 -12.49 -5.22 -6.18
N LEU A 86 -11.92 -4.60 -5.15
CA LEU A 86 -12.59 -4.35 -3.87
C LEU A 86 -13.25 -2.96 -3.79
N GLY A 87 -12.87 -2.05 -4.68
CA GLY A 87 -13.16 -0.63 -4.56
C GLY A 87 -12.49 0.03 -3.35
N ALA A 88 -12.61 1.36 -3.26
CA ALA A 88 -11.94 2.15 -2.23
C ALA A 88 -12.27 1.72 -0.79
N TYR A 89 -13.55 1.43 -0.50
CA TYR A 89 -13.98 1.01 0.83
C TYR A 89 -13.52 -0.41 1.19
N GLY A 90 -13.56 -1.33 0.22
CA GLY A 90 -13.11 -2.71 0.43
C GLY A 90 -11.60 -2.78 0.65
N LEU A 91 -10.82 -2.05 -0.15
CA LEU A 91 -9.37 -1.93 0.03
C LEU A 91 -9.01 -1.34 1.40
N LEU A 92 -9.68 -0.26 1.82
CA LEU A 92 -9.43 0.36 3.12
C LEU A 92 -9.68 -0.62 4.27
N ARG A 93 -10.76 -1.41 4.19
CA ARG A 93 -11.07 -2.44 5.18
C ARG A 93 -10.01 -3.55 5.17
N PHE A 94 -9.61 -4.02 4.00
CA PHE A 94 -8.57 -5.03 3.83
C PHE A 94 -7.25 -4.59 4.49
N ILE A 95 -6.76 -3.40 4.15
CA ILE A 95 -5.52 -2.85 4.73
C ILE A 95 -5.66 -2.74 6.26
N THR A 96 -6.78 -2.19 6.73
CA THR A 96 -7.01 -1.99 8.16
C THR A 96 -7.05 -3.30 8.93
N GLN A 97 -7.63 -4.37 8.38
CA GLN A 97 -7.76 -5.65 9.07
C GLN A 97 -6.46 -6.47 9.04
N HIS A 98 -5.77 -6.50 7.90
CA HIS A 98 -4.61 -7.36 7.72
C HIS A 98 -3.29 -6.72 8.18
N PHE A 99 -3.19 -5.39 8.18
CA PHE A 99 -1.94 -4.70 8.55
C PHE A 99 -1.97 -4.06 9.94
N LYS A 100 -3.12 -4.01 10.63
CA LYS A 100 -3.20 -3.56 12.04
C LYS A 100 -2.44 -4.45 13.02
N GLN A 101 -2.14 -5.71 12.66
CA GLN A 101 -1.49 -6.65 13.58
C GLN A 101 0.03 -6.44 13.75
N ARG A 102 0.67 -5.51 13.01
CA ARG A 102 2.12 -5.33 13.07
C ARG A 102 2.64 -4.39 14.17
N ASN A 103 1.75 -3.71 14.90
CA ASN A 103 2.09 -2.80 16.01
C ASN A 103 1.77 -3.38 17.40
N SER A 104 1.61 -4.71 17.52
CA SER A 104 1.63 -5.34 18.84
C SER A 104 3.07 -5.65 19.18
N ASP A 105 3.60 -5.03 20.23
CA ASP A 105 4.92 -5.29 20.85
C ASP A 105 5.04 -6.74 21.38
N GLN A 106 4.96 -7.74 20.50
CA GLN A 106 5.35 -9.09 20.84
C GLN A 106 6.84 -9.24 20.54
N PRO A 107 7.68 -9.53 21.56
CA PRO A 107 9.06 -9.87 21.30
C PRO A 107 9.08 -11.09 20.39
N ILE A 108 9.93 -11.05 19.36
CA ILE A 108 10.19 -12.16 18.45
C ILE A 108 10.75 -13.31 19.29
N GLY A 109 9.83 -14.12 19.83
CA GLY A 109 10.11 -15.42 20.39
C GLY A 109 10.51 -16.33 19.24
N LYS A 110 11.83 -16.47 19.08
CA LYS A 110 12.56 -17.49 18.33
C LYS A 110 11.65 -18.52 17.63
N ARG A 111 11.58 -18.49 16.30
CA ARG A 111 11.27 -19.70 15.53
C ARG A 111 12.33 -20.73 15.88
N GLN A 112 11.96 -21.76 16.64
CA GLN A 112 12.71 -23.02 16.64
C GLN A 112 12.59 -23.62 15.23
N PRO A 113 13.71 -23.96 14.57
CA PRO A 113 13.66 -24.87 13.45
C PRO A 113 13.41 -26.28 14.00
N GLN A 114 12.22 -26.84 13.80
CA GLN A 114 12.06 -28.30 13.88
C GLN A 114 12.70 -28.88 12.62
N SER A 115 13.95 -29.29 12.81
CA SER A 115 14.68 -30.24 11.98
C SER A 115 14.22 -31.63 12.38
N ASP A 116 13.43 -32.29 11.53
CA ASP A 116 13.25 -33.74 11.59
C ASP A 116 13.65 -34.31 10.22
N ASN A 117 14.97 -34.42 10.03
CA ASN A 117 15.53 -35.47 9.18
C ASN A 117 16.32 -36.38 10.11
N ASP A 118 15.74 -37.52 10.46
CA ASP A 118 16.53 -38.69 10.83
C ASP A 118 16.05 -39.88 9.99
N ILE A 119 16.93 -40.28 9.08
CA ILE A 119 16.84 -41.51 8.31
C ILE A 119 17.21 -42.66 9.26
N SER A 120 16.38 -43.70 9.31
CA SER A 120 16.84 -45.02 9.75
C SER A 120 16.30 -46.10 8.82
N LEU A 121 17.20 -46.48 7.91
CA LEU A 121 17.17 -47.66 7.08
C LEU A 121 17.44 -48.88 7.98
N ALA A 122 16.46 -49.76 8.16
CA ALA A 122 16.70 -51.13 8.67
C ALA A 122 15.64 -52.10 8.11
N GLN A 123 16.05 -52.78 7.04
CA GLN A 123 15.79 -54.18 6.66
C GLN A 123 14.55 -54.91 7.24
N ALA A 124 13.70 -55.43 6.36
CA ALA A 124 13.43 -56.88 6.29
C ALA A 124 12.69 -57.22 4.98
N GLU A 125 13.27 -58.13 4.21
CA GLU A 125 12.66 -58.86 3.11
C GLU A 125 11.40 -59.61 3.57
N GLN A 126 10.37 -59.68 2.71
CA GLN A 126 9.76 -60.93 2.23
C GLN A 126 8.51 -60.66 1.38
N MET A 127 8.57 -61.05 0.10
CA MET A 127 7.39 -61.48 -0.65
C MET A 127 6.92 -62.84 -0.11
N PRO A 128 5.65 -63.22 -0.32
CA PRO A 128 5.44 -64.26 -1.32
C PRO A 128 4.29 -64.00 -2.30
N ILE A 129 4.52 -64.57 -3.48
CA ILE A 129 3.66 -64.73 -4.65
C ILE A 129 2.39 -65.53 -4.31
N THR A 130 1.25 -65.19 -4.93
CA THR A 130 0.34 -66.15 -5.59
C THR A 130 -0.57 -65.41 -6.59
N ASP A 131 -0.75 -66.05 -7.75
CA ASP A 131 -1.35 -65.59 -9.00
C ASP A 131 -2.87 -65.29 -8.98
N PRO A 132 -3.42 -64.65 -10.03
CA PRO A 132 -4.86 -64.55 -10.27
C PRO A 132 -5.41 -65.71 -11.13
N HIS A 133 -6.53 -66.29 -10.70
CA HIS A 133 -7.52 -67.09 -11.47
C HIS A 133 -8.89 -66.75 -10.83
N ASP A 134 -9.99 -66.44 -11.51
CA ASP A 134 -10.48 -66.74 -12.87
C ASP A 134 -10.87 -65.48 -13.67
#